data_AF-E9J1F6-F1
#
_entry.id   AF-E9J1F6-F1
#
_cell.length_a   1.000
_cell.length_b   1.000
_cell.length_c   1.000
_cell.angle_alpha   90.00
_cell.angle_beta   90.00
_cell.angle_gamma   90.00
#
_symmetry.space_group_name_H-M   'P 1'
#
loop_
_entity.id
_entity.type
_entity.pdbx_description
1 polymer ?
#
loop_
_entity_poly.entity_id
_entity_poly.type
_entity_poly.pdbx_seq_one_letter_code
_entity_poly.pdbx_strand_id
1 'polypeptide(L)' 'FQCTGMTGCKKNCASEELDCYILDNNGFIIISERHEHTGKFFGEIDGTIMDSLWQDRIYSSKFQECDCTIGIANK' A
#
# COMPACT_ATOMS: atom_id res chain seq x y z
N PHE A 1 -9.22 9.91 2.31
CA PHE A 1 -10.37 9.38 1.54
C PHE A 1 -11.64 10.15 1.91
N GLN A 2 -11.96 11.22 1.18
CA GLN A 2 -13.20 11.96 1.37
C GLN A 2 -14.12 11.73 0.17
N CYS A 3 -15.34 11.28 0.44
CA CYS A 3 -16.39 11.18 -0.55
C CYS A 3 -17.17 12.50 -0.58
N THR A 4 -16.91 13.31 -1.60
CA THR A 4 -17.63 14.57 -1.86
C THR A 4 -18.79 14.30 -2.83
N GLY A 5 -19.91 13.77 -2.33
CA GLY A 5 -21.10 13.55 -3.17
C GLY A 5 -22.32 13.03 -2.40
N MET A 6 -23.50 13.55 -2.73
CA MET A 6 -24.80 13.27 -2.07
C MET A 6 -25.40 11.88 -2.38
N THR A 7 -24.70 11.01 -3.10
CA THR A 7 -25.11 9.63 -3.39
C THR A 7 -24.16 8.66 -2.70
N GLY A 8 -24.72 7.68 -1.98
CA GLY A 8 -24.03 6.83 -1.01
C GLY A 8 -22.62 6.37 -1.45
N CYS A 9 -21.62 6.87 -0.73
CA CYS A 9 -20.23 6.44 -0.87
C CYS A 9 -20.08 5.00 -0.37
N LYS A 10 -20.39 4.04 -1.23
CA LYS A 10 -20.19 2.62 -0.96
C LYS A 10 -19.09 2.09 -1.88
N LYS A 11 -17.89 2.62 -1.69
CA LYS A 11 -16.67 2.08 -2.30
C LYS A 11 -16.40 0.74 -1.64
N ASN A 12 -16.47 -0.32 -2.43
CA ASN A 12 -16.19 -1.69 -2.02
C ASN A 12 -15.22 -2.30 -3.02
N CYS A 13 -14.62 -3.44 -2.66
CA CYS A 13 -13.68 -4.12 -3.56
C CYS A 13 -14.33 -4.73 -4.80
N ALA A 14 -15.66 -4.88 -4.86
CA ALA A 14 -16.33 -5.34 -6.09
C ALA A 14 -16.40 -4.26 -7.19
N SER A 15 -15.82 -3.07 -6.95
CA SER A 15 -15.75 -1.97 -7.91
C SER A 15 -14.47 -2.08 -8.73
N GLU A 16 -14.58 -2.07 -10.06
CA GLU A 16 -13.43 -2.09 -10.99
C GLU A 16 -12.51 -0.86 -10.88
N GLU A 17 -12.96 0.20 -10.21
CA GLU A 17 -12.18 1.42 -9.97
C GLU A 17 -11.13 1.28 -8.85
N LEU A 18 -11.11 0.18 -8.10
CA LEU A 18 -10.22 -0.01 -6.95
C LEU A 18 -9.47 -1.33 -7.07
N ASP A 19 -8.15 -1.28 -6.86
CA ASP A 19 -7.36 -2.49 -6.66
C ASP A 19 -7.34 -2.85 -5.17
N CYS A 20 -7.93 -3.99 -4.80
CA CYS A 20 -7.96 -4.48 -3.43
C CYS A 20 -6.94 -5.57 -3.15
N TYR A 21 -6.24 -5.43 -2.01
CA TYR A 21 -5.21 -6.35 -1.56
C TYR A 21 -5.37 -6.65 -0.08
N ILE A 22 -5.10 -7.90 0.30
CA ILE A 22 -4.87 -8.28 1.68
C ILE A 22 -3.39 -8.57 1.82
N LEU A 23 -2.75 -7.88 2.75
CA LEU A 23 -1.32 -7.98 3.01
C LEU A 23 -1.07 -8.73 4.32
N ASP A 24 0.03 -9.48 4.38
CA ASP A 24 0.53 -10.03 5.65
C ASP A 24 1.29 -8.96 6.45
N ASN A 25 1.80 -9.35 7.62
CA ASN A 25 2.58 -8.48 8.50
C ASN A 25 3.98 -8.12 7.94
N ASN A 26 4.40 -8.73 6.84
CA ASN A 26 5.67 -8.46 6.16
C ASN A 26 5.50 -7.67 4.86
N GLY A 27 4.25 -7.34 4.48
CA GLY A 27 3.92 -6.60 3.26
C GLY A 27 3.80 -7.46 2.00
N PHE A 28 3.67 -8.78 2.13
CA PHE A 28 3.36 -9.68 1.02
C PHE A 28 1.86 -9.78 0.79
N ILE A 29 1.48 -9.83 -0.49
CA ILE A 29 0.07 -9.96 -0.90
C ILE A 29 -0.38 -11.41 -0.71
N ILE A 30 -1.34 -11.64 0.18
CA ILE A 30 -1.93 -12.96 0.42
C ILE A 30 -3.21 -13.19 -0.38
N ILE A 31 -3.98 -12.14 -0.65
CA ILE A 31 -5.21 -12.19 -1.45
C ILE A 31 -5.26 -10.96 -2.34
N SER A 32 -5.53 -11.17 -3.62
CA SER A 32 -5.78 -10.13 -4.63
C SER A 32 -6.77 -10.64 -5.66
N GLU A 33 -7.48 -9.72 -6.30
CA GLU A 33 -8.31 -10.02 -7.48
C GLU A 33 -7.46 -10.44 -8.69
N ARG A 34 -6.21 -9.94 -8.75
CA ARG A 34 -5.25 -10.27 -9.80
C ARG A 34 -4.31 -11.36 -9.31
N HIS A 35 -4.46 -12.56 -9.88
CA HIS A 35 -3.74 -13.73 -9.39
C HIS A 35 -2.21 -13.57 -9.51
N GLU A 36 -1.74 -12.79 -10.48
CA GLU A 36 -0.31 -12.52 -10.72
C GLU A 36 0.34 -11.67 -9.62
N HIS A 37 -0.46 -11.06 -8.73
CA HIS A 37 0.02 -10.22 -7.64
C HIS A 37 0.18 -11.03 -6.34
N THR A 38 -0.52 -12.16 -6.21
CA THR A 38 -0.46 -13.00 -5.01
C THR A 38 0.96 -13.55 -4.81
N GLY A 39 1.47 -13.49 -3.59
CA GLY A 39 2.82 -13.94 -3.22
C GLY A 39 3.94 -12.93 -3.54
N LYS A 40 3.63 -11.80 -4.19
CA LYS A 40 4.60 -10.72 -4.40
C LYS A 40 4.64 -9.77 -3.22
N PHE A 41 5.77 -9.09 -3.07
CA PHE A 41 5.89 -7.98 -2.15
C PHE A 41 5.11 -6.77 -2.70
N PHE A 42 4.28 -6.14 -1.87
CA PHE A 42 3.39 -5.06 -2.33
C PHE A 42 4.15 -3.86 -2.91
N GLY A 43 5.35 -3.55 -2.41
CA GLY A 43 6.18 -2.48 -2.96
C GLY A 43 6.69 -2.74 -4.39
N GLU A 44 6.64 -3.98 -4.89
CA GLU A 44 6.90 -4.28 -6.31
C GLU A 44 5.70 -3.94 -7.21
N ILE A 45 4.50 -3.91 -6.63
CA ILE A 45 3.26 -3.54 -7.31
C ILE A 45 3.06 -2.02 -7.26
N ASP A 46 3.15 -1.43 -6.07
CA ASP A 46 3.05 0.01 -5.86
C ASP A 46 3.98 0.49 -4.74
N GLY A 47 5.15 0.97 -5.14
CA GLY A 47 6.15 1.52 -4.21
C GLY A 47 5.70 2.80 -3.52
N THR A 48 4.90 3.65 -4.16
CA THR A 48 4.49 4.95 -3.59
C THR A 48 3.49 4.76 -2.45
N ILE A 49 2.58 3.80 -2.58
CA ILE A 49 1.69 3.43 -1.47
C ILE A 49 2.50 2.77 -0.36
N MET A 50 3.42 1.86 -0.68
CA MET A 50 4.25 1.22 0.34
C MET A 50 5.12 2.23 1.12
N ASP A 51 5.66 3.25 0.45
CA ASP A 51 6.33 4.40 1.07
C ASP A 51 5.45 5.13 2.07
N SER A 52 4.19 5.37 1.71
CA SER A 52 3.21 5.98 2.61
C SER A 52 2.93 5.08 3.83
N LEU A 53 2.83 3.76 3.65
CA LEU A 53 2.62 2.80 4.74
C LEU A 53 3.82 2.74 5.71
N TRP A 54 5.04 2.96 5.23
CA TRP A 54 6.22 3.11 6.09
C TRP A 54 6.23 4.44 6.85
N GLN A 55 5.90 5.54 6.17
CA GLN A 55 5.79 6.86 6.80
C GLN A 55 4.73 6.89 7.90
N ASP A 56 3.59 6.23 7.66
CA ASP A 56 2.49 6.07 8.61
C ASP A 56 2.80 5.05 9.72
N ARG A 57 3.97 4.41 9.68
CA ARG A 57 4.44 3.40 10.65
C ARG A 57 3.53 2.17 10.75
N ILE A 58 2.82 1.83 9.68
CA ILE A 58 2.05 0.58 9.56
C ILE A 58 3.01 -0.60 9.39
N TYR A 59 4.02 -0.42 8.54
CA TYR A 59 5.16 -1.32 8.43
C TYR A 59 6.42 -0.66 9.00
N SER A 60 7.31 -1.46 9.58
CA SER A 60 8.60 -0.98 10.10
C SER A 60 9.71 -1.84 9.53
N SER A 61 10.69 -1.20 8.91
CA SER A 61 11.97 -1.82 8.61
C SER A 61 12.98 -1.41 9.68
N LYS A 62 13.95 -2.27 9.97
CA LYS A 62 15.10 -1.92 10.83
C LYS A 62 16.06 -0.90 10.17
N PHE A 63 15.76 -0.46 8.94
CA PHE A 63 16.50 0.52 8.14
C PHE A 63 15.75 1.85 8.02
N GLN A 64 14.99 2.22 9.05
CA GLN A 64 14.33 3.52 9.13
C GLN A 64 15.35 4.64 9.45
N GLU A 65 16.22 4.92 8.49
CA GLU A 65 17.01 6.16 8.44
C GLU A 65 17.17 6.68 7.01
N CYS A 66 16.34 6.23 6.08
CA CYS A 66 16.13 6.92 4.80
C CYS A 66 14.91 7.84 4.96
N ASP A 67 15.17 9.11 5.29
CA ASP A 67 14.16 10.15 5.23
C ASP A 67 13.91 10.50 3.76
N CYS A 68 12.84 9.99 3.13
CA CYS A 68 12.54 10.27 1.73
C CYS A 68 12.28 11.77 1.42
N THR A 69 12.15 12.63 2.45
CA THR A 69 11.99 14.08 2.30
C THR A 69 13.30 14.77 1.91
N ILE A 70 14.43 14.11 2.17
CA ILE A 70 15.77 14.58 1.89
C ILE A 70 16.42 13.41 1.17
N GLY A 71 16.66 13.47 -0.14
CA GLY A 71 17.22 12.36 -0.93
C GLY A 71 18.64 11.90 -0.55
N ILE A 72 18.88 11.63 0.73
CA ILE A 72 20.09 11.15 1.35
C ILE A 72 19.72 9.82 2.01
N ALA A 73 20.18 8.74 1.42
CA ALA A 73 20.36 7.50 2.16
C ALA A 73 21.37 7.80 3.26
N ASN A 74 20.95 7.84 4.53
CA ASN A 74 21.93 7.72 5.60
C ASN A 74 22.35 6.25 5.68
N LYS A 75 23.41 5.95 4.93
CA LYS A 75 24.36 4.89 5.23
C LYS A 75 25.77 5.38 4.95
#